data_AF-A0A0B1TVI7-F1
#
_entry.id   AF-A0A0B1TVI7-F1
#
_cell.length_a   1.000
_cell.length_b   1.000
_cell.length_c   1.000
_cell.angle_alpha   90.00
_cell.angle_beta   90.00
_cell.angle_gamma   90.00
#
_symmetry.space_group_name_H-M   'P 1'
#
loop_
_entity.id
_entity.type
_entity.pdbx_description
1 polymer ?
#
loop_
_entity_poly.entity_id
_entity_poly.type
_entity_poly.pdbx_seq_one_letter_code
_entity_poly.pdbx_strand_id
1 'polypeptide(L)'
;MLKAMRYALFRETSRTKAPLAGSNLTALHAFVNLLADYFPVSTSYGNNTVLDRSTRAVKVFARLRDYLENKGLDSTISPEEWQREFIAAEESAGNPFDVNSDWEHCKGSSGQYRGYTCGLWITFHTLTVNAYKQAEEHLADFKPLAPLQAIRAWVTSFFGCLHCREHFHKMTTGTFPMEAQVKKPEDVFMYLWRAHNIVNARLHGRDTEDPQFPKVQFPAQFLCSNCTANGSLVDSETREFLLDYFSEIKPFQTSRFLLR
;
A
#
# COMPACT_ATOMS: atom_id res chain seq x y z
N MET A 1 7.50 2.23 -2.39
CA MET A 1 6.66 1.02 -2.42
C MET A 1 7.44 -0.24 -2.05
N LEU A 2 8.40 -0.69 -2.87
CA LEU A 2 9.21 -1.91 -2.63
C LEU A 2 9.77 -2.02 -1.20
N LYS A 3 10.50 -1.00 -0.73
CA LYS A 3 11.05 -0.95 0.63
C LYS A 3 9.98 -1.07 1.72
N ALA A 4 8.80 -0.46 1.50
CA ALA A 4 7.69 -0.55 2.44
C ALA A 4 7.06 -1.95 2.46
N MET A 5 6.85 -2.58 1.30
CA MET A 5 6.28 -3.94 1.27
C MET A 5 7.22 -4.98 1.87
N ARG A 6 8.52 -4.84 1.66
CA ARG A 6 9.50 -5.67 2.37
C ARG A 6 9.39 -5.50 3.89
N TYR A 7 9.34 -4.26 4.38
CA TYR A 7 9.20 -4.00 5.82
C TYR A 7 7.87 -4.55 6.37
N ALA A 8 6.77 -4.35 5.64
CA ALA A 8 5.44 -4.83 6.00
C ALA A 8 5.40 -6.36 6.14
N LEU A 9 5.92 -7.09 5.15
CA LEU A 9 5.85 -8.54 5.14
C LEU A 9 6.93 -9.21 6.00
N PHE A 10 8.12 -8.63 6.14
CA PHE A 10 9.23 -9.24 6.88
C PHE A 10 9.30 -8.82 8.35
N ARG A 11 9.04 -7.53 8.64
CA ARG A 11 9.22 -6.98 9.99
C ARG A 11 7.90 -6.85 10.75
N GLU A 12 6.86 -6.24 10.18
CA GLU A 12 5.61 -6.00 10.93
C GLU A 12 4.89 -7.30 11.29
N THR A 13 4.83 -8.26 10.37
CA THR A 13 4.22 -9.59 10.59
C THR A 13 4.87 -10.38 11.72
N SER A 14 6.16 -10.14 11.96
CA SER A 14 6.96 -10.85 12.97
C SER A 14 7.24 -10.00 14.22
N ARG A 15 6.72 -8.76 14.27
CA ARG A 15 7.10 -7.75 15.28
C ARG A 15 6.78 -8.19 16.70
N THR A 16 5.62 -8.81 16.92
CA THR A 16 5.17 -9.23 18.25
C THR A 16 5.78 -10.55 18.71
N LYS A 17 6.51 -11.25 17.82
CA LYS A 17 6.99 -12.63 17.99
C LYS A 17 5.89 -13.67 18.26
N ALA A 18 4.62 -13.28 18.16
CA ALA A 18 3.51 -14.21 18.23
C ALA A 18 3.44 -15.02 16.93
N PRO A 19 3.10 -16.33 17.00
CA PRO A 19 2.85 -17.12 15.80
C PRO A 19 1.73 -16.53 14.92
N LEU A 20 1.84 -16.74 13.62
CA LEU A 20 0.80 -16.44 12.64
C LEU A 20 -0.21 -17.59 12.66
N ALA A 21 -1.41 -17.35 13.19
CA ALA A 21 -2.51 -18.31 13.24
C ALA A 21 -3.86 -17.58 13.20
N GLY A 22 -4.93 -18.31 12.88
CA GLY A 22 -6.30 -17.79 12.87
C GLY A 22 -6.45 -16.50 12.06
N SER A 23 -7.10 -15.49 12.65
CA SER A 23 -7.41 -14.23 11.95
C SER A 23 -6.17 -13.49 11.42
N ASN A 24 -5.03 -13.56 12.11
CA ASN A 24 -3.80 -12.91 11.66
C ASN A 24 -3.24 -13.62 10.42
N LEU A 25 -3.29 -14.96 10.38
CA LEU A 25 -2.86 -15.73 9.22
C LEU A 25 -3.77 -15.47 8.01
N THR A 26 -5.09 -15.43 8.24
CA THR A 26 -6.06 -15.05 7.19
C THR A 26 -5.82 -13.63 6.67
N ALA A 27 -5.55 -12.67 7.56
CA ALA A 27 -5.25 -11.29 7.17
C ALA A 27 -3.95 -11.18 6.37
N LEU A 28 -2.92 -11.93 6.75
CA LEU A 28 -1.65 -11.99 6.02
C LEU A 28 -1.85 -12.56 4.62
N HIS A 29 -2.55 -13.69 4.52
CA HIS A 29 -2.87 -14.33 3.24
C HIS A 29 -3.63 -13.38 2.31
N ALA A 30 -4.71 -12.75 2.79
CA ALA A 30 -5.49 -11.80 1.99
C ALA A 30 -4.63 -10.63 1.48
N PHE A 31 -3.69 -10.15 2.30
CA PHE A 31 -2.80 -9.06 1.91
C PHE A 31 -1.71 -9.49 0.93
N VAL A 32 -1.13 -10.68 1.10
CA VAL A 32 -0.16 -11.24 0.14
C VAL A 32 -0.83 -11.49 -1.22
N ASN A 33 -2.09 -11.96 -1.24
CA ASN A 33 -2.86 -12.13 -2.47
C ASN A 33 -3.08 -10.80 -3.18
N LEU A 34 -3.52 -9.77 -2.45
CA LEU A 34 -3.66 -8.41 -2.98
C LEU A 34 -2.35 -7.92 -3.63
N LEU A 35 -1.20 -8.18 -3.01
CA LEU A 35 0.11 -7.82 -3.55
C LEU A 35 0.48 -8.64 -4.79
N ALA A 36 0.24 -9.96 -4.78
CA ALA A 36 0.55 -10.83 -5.90
C ALA A 36 -0.28 -10.47 -7.15
N ASP A 37 -1.55 -10.11 -6.96
CA ASP A 37 -2.48 -9.85 -8.06
C ASP A 37 -2.37 -8.40 -8.58
N TYR A 38 -2.17 -7.42 -7.69
CA TYR A 38 -2.33 -6.01 -8.05
C TYR A 38 -1.09 -5.14 -7.85
N PHE A 39 0.07 -5.67 -7.44
CA PHE A 39 1.28 -4.85 -7.37
C PHE A 39 1.73 -4.45 -8.79
N PRO A 40 2.03 -3.16 -9.05
CA PRO A 40 2.23 -2.65 -10.40
C PRO A 40 3.53 -3.15 -11.03
N VAL A 41 3.44 -3.78 -12.21
CA VAL A 41 4.59 -4.27 -12.99
C VAL A 41 4.93 -3.38 -14.19
N SER A 42 4.12 -2.37 -14.45
CA SER A 42 4.34 -1.34 -15.47
C SER A 42 4.00 0.05 -14.91
N THR A 43 4.43 1.08 -15.62
CA THR A 43 4.18 2.48 -15.27
C THR A 43 3.89 3.30 -16.50
N SER A 44 3.06 4.34 -16.36
CA SER A 44 2.84 5.37 -17.38
C SER A 44 3.83 6.54 -17.27
N TYR A 45 4.74 6.52 -16.28
CA TYR A 45 5.72 7.59 -16.06
C TYR A 45 6.64 7.76 -17.29
N GLY A 46 6.49 8.87 -18.01
CA GLY A 46 7.22 9.19 -19.22
C GLY A 46 6.75 8.40 -20.45
N ASN A 47 6.84 7.07 -20.39
CA ASN A 47 6.32 6.12 -21.38
C ASN A 47 5.92 4.82 -20.68
N ASN A 48 5.06 4.02 -21.31
CA ASN A 48 4.71 2.69 -20.84
C ASN A 48 5.96 1.80 -20.74
N THR A 49 6.45 1.61 -19.52
CA THR A 49 7.69 0.87 -19.24
C THR A 49 7.48 -0.17 -18.16
N VAL A 50 8.24 -1.27 -18.24
CA VAL A 50 8.19 -2.35 -17.26
C VAL A 50 8.97 -1.95 -16.02
N LEU A 51 8.36 -2.17 -14.85
CA LEU A 51 8.98 -1.97 -13.54
C LEU A 51 9.69 -3.27 -13.11
N ASP A 52 10.91 -3.49 -13.61
CA ASP A 52 11.70 -4.73 -13.41
C ASP A 52 11.75 -5.22 -11.93
N ARG A 53 12.07 -4.35 -10.98
CA ARG A 53 12.06 -4.72 -9.55
C ARG A 53 10.67 -5.08 -9.03
N SER A 54 9.62 -4.41 -9.50
CA SER A 54 8.24 -4.76 -9.15
C SER A 54 7.83 -6.10 -9.74
N THR A 55 8.18 -6.38 -11.00
CA THR A 55 7.96 -7.68 -11.63
C THR A 55 8.62 -8.81 -10.85
N ARG A 56 9.83 -8.59 -10.33
CA ARG A 56 10.49 -9.56 -9.44
C ARG A 56 9.82 -9.63 -8.05
N ALA A 57 9.39 -8.50 -7.48
CA ALA A 57 8.65 -8.49 -6.21
C ALA A 57 7.34 -9.28 -6.27
N VAL A 58 6.60 -9.22 -7.39
CA VAL A 58 5.40 -10.03 -7.61
C VAL A 58 5.70 -11.53 -7.52
N LYS A 59 6.86 -11.98 -8.01
CA LYS A 59 7.29 -13.39 -7.85
C LYS A 59 7.49 -13.78 -6.38
N VAL A 60 8.00 -12.86 -5.56
CA VAL A 60 8.10 -13.07 -4.10
C VAL A 60 6.69 -13.21 -3.50
N PHE A 61 5.78 -12.30 -3.84
CA PHE A 61 4.42 -12.32 -3.30
C PHE A 61 3.66 -13.58 -3.71
N ALA A 62 3.78 -14.00 -4.98
CA ALA A 62 3.18 -15.24 -5.47
C ALA A 62 3.71 -16.47 -4.71
N ARG A 63 5.03 -16.58 -4.53
CA ARG A 63 5.61 -17.69 -3.76
C ARG A 63 5.14 -17.70 -2.30
N LEU A 64 5.04 -16.53 -1.67
CA LEU A 64 4.54 -16.42 -0.31
C LEU A 64 3.06 -16.80 -0.21
N ARG A 65 2.24 -16.43 -1.19
CA ARG A 65 0.84 -16.90 -1.31
C ARG A 65 0.82 -18.42 -1.37
N ASP A 66 1.55 -19.01 -2.32
CA ASP A 66 1.56 -20.46 -2.53
C ASP A 66 2.02 -21.20 -1.26
N TYR A 67 3.01 -20.66 -0.53
CA TYR A 67 3.44 -21.21 0.75
C TYR A 67 2.32 -21.18 1.81
N LEU A 68 1.61 -20.06 1.96
CA LEU A 68 0.50 -19.93 2.91
C LEU A 68 -0.66 -20.87 2.56
N GLU A 69 -0.98 -20.99 1.26
CA GLU A 69 -2.03 -21.88 0.77
C GLU A 69 -1.66 -23.36 1.00
N ASN A 70 -0.42 -23.75 0.71
CA ASN A 70 0.07 -25.12 0.93
C ASN A 70 0.15 -25.50 2.41
N LYS A 71 0.45 -24.54 3.29
CA LYS A 71 0.42 -24.75 4.75
C LYS A 71 -1.00 -24.90 5.28
N GLY A 72 -1.97 -24.25 4.63
CA GLY A 72 -3.35 -24.17 5.06
C GLY A 72 -3.58 -23.08 6.12
N LEU A 73 -4.73 -22.41 6.06
CA LEU A 73 -5.06 -21.27 6.93
C LEU A 73 -5.44 -21.68 8.37
N ASP A 74 -5.63 -22.97 8.63
CA ASP A 74 -5.82 -23.53 9.98
C ASP A 74 -4.48 -23.86 10.67
N SER A 75 -3.37 -23.68 9.97
CA SER A 75 -2.03 -23.92 10.51
C SER A 75 -1.55 -22.81 11.45
N THR A 76 -0.43 -23.07 12.12
CA THR A 76 0.31 -22.08 12.88
C THR A 76 1.72 -21.98 12.33
N ILE A 77 2.16 -20.78 11.99
CA ILE A 77 3.48 -20.51 11.41
C ILE A 77 4.27 -19.65 12.39
N SER A 78 5.45 -20.09 12.80
CA SER A 78 6.29 -19.29 13.70
C SER A 78 6.88 -18.08 12.96
N PRO A 79 7.18 -16.97 13.65
CA PRO A 79 7.85 -15.82 13.03
C PRO A 79 9.17 -16.19 12.34
N GLU A 80 9.94 -17.10 12.92
CA GLU A 80 11.22 -17.57 12.37
C GLU A 80 11.00 -18.38 11.09
N GLU A 81 9.97 -19.23 11.06
CA GLU A 81 9.59 -19.97 9.86
C GLU A 81 9.17 -19.02 8.73
N TRP A 82 8.28 -18.07 9.04
CA TRP A 82 7.82 -17.06 8.08
C TRP A 82 8.98 -16.21 7.53
N GLN A 83 9.89 -15.76 8.41
CA GLN A 83 11.04 -14.96 7.99
C GLN A 83 12.02 -15.76 7.12
N ARG A 84 12.23 -17.06 7.41
CA ARG A 84 13.04 -17.93 6.55
C ARG A 84 12.42 -18.09 5.17
N GLU A 85 11.10 -18.32 5.08
CA GLU A 85 10.44 -18.42 3.79
C GLU A 85 10.47 -17.09 3.02
N PHE A 86 10.28 -15.96 3.70
CA PHE A 86 10.41 -14.64 3.09
C PHE A 86 11.79 -14.43 2.46
N ILE A 87 12.86 -14.74 3.19
CA ILE A 87 14.23 -14.61 2.69
C ILE A 87 14.45 -15.53 1.48
N ALA A 88 14.02 -16.80 1.58
CA ALA A 88 14.16 -17.74 0.48
C ALA A 88 13.39 -17.29 -0.78
N ALA A 89 12.21 -16.71 -0.60
CA ALA A 89 11.42 -16.14 -1.70
C ALA A 89 12.10 -14.91 -2.31
N GLU A 90 12.59 -13.99 -1.48
CA GLU A 90 13.34 -12.79 -1.88
C GLU A 90 14.59 -13.14 -2.70
N GLU A 91 15.39 -14.11 -2.22
CA GLU A 91 16.60 -14.60 -2.89
C GLU A 91 16.27 -15.24 -4.24
N SER A 92 15.26 -16.12 -4.30
CA SER A 92 14.84 -16.78 -5.54
C SER A 92 14.34 -15.82 -6.61
N ALA A 93 13.86 -14.64 -6.20
CA ALA A 93 13.42 -13.58 -7.10
C ALA A 93 14.53 -12.53 -7.36
N GLY A 94 15.79 -12.81 -7.03
CA GLY A 94 16.91 -11.91 -7.31
C GLY A 94 16.91 -10.63 -6.46
N ASN A 95 16.49 -10.74 -5.20
CA ASN A 95 16.53 -9.65 -4.20
C ASN A 95 15.91 -8.32 -4.71
N PRO A 96 14.60 -8.32 -5.04
CA PRO A 96 13.96 -7.16 -5.66
C PRO A 96 13.86 -5.94 -4.75
N PHE A 97 13.89 -6.12 -3.42
CA PHE A 97 13.70 -5.04 -2.47
C PHE A 97 15.04 -4.42 -2.06
N ASP A 98 15.27 -3.16 -2.42
CA ASP A 98 16.49 -2.46 -2.01
C ASP A 98 16.35 -1.96 -0.56
N VAL A 99 16.96 -2.69 0.38
CA VAL A 99 16.96 -2.34 1.81
C VAL A 99 17.91 -1.21 2.18
N ASN A 100 18.96 -0.99 1.39
CA ASN A 100 20.03 -0.03 1.69
C ASN A 100 19.78 1.34 1.04
N SER A 101 18.92 1.40 0.03
CA SER A 101 18.45 2.66 -0.57
C SER A 101 17.78 3.57 0.46
N ASP A 102 17.99 4.88 0.31
CA ASP A 102 17.22 5.89 1.03
C ASP A 102 15.76 5.93 0.58
N TRP A 103 14.88 6.47 1.41
CA TRP A 103 13.54 6.84 0.93
C TRP A 103 13.68 7.96 -0.12
N GLU A 104 12.98 7.84 -1.24
CA GLU A 104 12.89 8.90 -2.26
C GLU A 104 11.70 9.83 -1.97
N HIS A 105 10.58 9.65 -2.68
CA HIS A 105 9.35 10.43 -2.51
C HIS A 105 8.85 10.48 -1.06
N CYS A 106 9.11 9.43 -0.27
CA CYS A 106 8.71 9.32 1.13
C CYS A 106 9.79 9.75 2.14
N LYS A 107 10.90 10.37 1.71
CA LYS A 107 11.91 10.91 2.64
C LYS A 107 11.29 12.01 3.50
N GLY A 108 11.42 11.87 4.81
CA GLY A 108 11.09 12.94 5.76
C GLY A 108 12.23 13.95 5.89
N SER A 109 11.94 15.10 6.48
CA SER A 109 12.96 16.10 6.85
C SER A 109 13.94 15.58 7.93
N SER A 110 13.53 14.56 8.68
CA SER A 110 14.38 13.81 9.61
C SER A 110 13.92 12.35 9.72
N GLY A 111 14.71 11.50 10.40
CA GLY A 111 14.46 10.06 10.50
C GLY A 111 13.16 9.65 11.21
N GLN A 112 12.55 10.55 12.00
CA GLN A 112 11.29 10.28 12.70
C GLN A 112 10.05 10.51 11.82
N TYR A 113 10.20 11.20 10.69
CA TYR A 113 9.08 11.59 9.83
C TYR A 113 8.94 10.73 8.56
N ARG A 114 7.70 10.61 8.08
CA ARG A 114 7.34 9.98 6.80
C ARG A 114 7.88 8.54 6.70
N GLY A 115 8.75 8.28 5.73
CA GLY A 115 9.41 6.98 5.53
C GLY A 115 8.41 5.85 5.29
N TYR A 116 8.45 4.86 6.18
CA TYR A 116 7.68 3.62 6.04
C TYR A 116 6.17 3.84 5.92
N THR A 117 5.60 4.72 6.74
CA THR A 117 4.14 4.94 6.75
C THR A 117 3.67 5.64 5.49
N CYS A 118 4.46 6.59 4.96
CA CYS A 118 4.24 7.16 3.63
C CYS A 118 4.31 6.07 2.54
N GLY A 119 5.33 5.21 2.60
CA GLY A 119 5.51 4.12 1.65
C GLY A 119 4.36 3.11 1.64
N LEU A 120 3.76 2.82 2.81
CA LEU A 120 2.56 2.00 2.93
C LEU A 120 1.37 2.66 2.23
N TRP A 121 1.07 3.91 2.55
CA TRP A 121 -0.07 4.63 1.96
C TRP A 121 0.03 4.73 0.44
N ILE A 122 1.21 5.04 -0.09
CA ILE A 122 1.45 5.07 -1.54
C ILE A 122 1.16 3.69 -2.13
N THR A 123 1.68 2.61 -1.52
CA THR A 123 1.39 1.26 -2.03
C THR A 123 -0.08 0.91 -1.98
N PHE A 124 -0.81 1.20 -0.89
CA PHE A 124 -2.24 0.92 -0.80
C PHE A 124 -3.04 1.63 -1.89
N HIS A 125 -2.76 2.93 -2.11
CA HIS A 125 -3.41 3.69 -3.17
C HIS A 125 -3.12 3.10 -4.56
N THR A 126 -1.84 2.80 -4.83
CA THR A 126 -1.45 2.19 -6.10
C THR A 126 -2.08 0.81 -6.30
N LEU A 127 -2.20 -0.03 -5.27
CA LEU A 127 -2.90 -1.32 -5.35
C LEU A 127 -4.38 -1.13 -5.69
N THR A 128 -5.07 -0.18 -5.06
CA THR A 128 -6.48 0.08 -5.34
C THR A 128 -6.72 0.61 -6.77
N VAL A 129 -5.86 1.50 -7.25
CA VAL A 129 -5.93 2.00 -8.64
C VAL A 129 -5.61 0.88 -9.63
N ASN A 130 -4.57 0.08 -9.38
CA ASN A 130 -4.20 -1.01 -10.28
C ASN A 130 -5.27 -2.12 -10.31
N ALA A 131 -5.92 -2.41 -9.18
CA ALA A 131 -7.04 -3.35 -9.12
C ALA A 131 -8.23 -2.89 -9.96
N TYR A 132 -8.56 -1.60 -9.91
CA TYR A 132 -9.59 -1.01 -10.77
C TYR A 132 -9.21 -1.10 -12.25
N LYS A 133 -8.00 -0.68 -12.62
CA LYS A 133 -7.53 -0.66 -14.02
C LYS A 133 -7.48 -2.05 -14.64
N GLN A 134 -7.03 -3.06 -13.90
CA GLN A 134 -7.04 -4.45 -14.36
C GLN A 134 -8.46 -5.00 -14.58
N ALA A 135 -9.47 -4.42 -13.93
CA ALA A 135 -10.86 -4.84 -14.03
C ALA A 135 -11.67 -4.01 -15.04
N GLU A 136 -11.08 -3.03 -15.75
CA GLU A 136 -11.80 -2.10 -16.64
C GLU A 136 -12.66 -2.81 -17.70
N GLU A 137 -12.19 -3.94 -18.23
CA GLU A 137 -12.94 -4.72 -19.23
C GLU A 137 -14.07 -5.56 -18.62
N HIS A 138 -14.07 -5.76 -17.29
CA HIS A 138 -14.96 -6.67 -16.57
C HIS A 138 -15.50 -6.07 -15.25
N LEU A 139 -15.77 -4.76 -15.24
CA LEU A 139 -16.18 -4.03 -14.03
C LEU A 139 -17.46 -4.56 -13.36
N ALA A 140 -18.32 -5.24 -14.11
CA ALA A 140 -19.54 -5.85 -13.59
C ALA A 140 -19.25 -6.98 -12.57
N ASP A 141 -18.14 -7.69 -12.74
CA ASP A 141 -17.72 -8.79 -11.85
C ASP A 141 -16.71 -8.35 -10.78
N PHE A 142 -16.22 -7.10 -10.88
CA PHE A 142 -15.25 -6.56 -9.95
C PHE A 142 -15.84 -6.39 -8.55
N LYS A 143 -15.07 -6.82 -7.54
CA LYS A 143 -15.45 -6.72 -6.12
C LYS A 143 -14.65 -5.59 -5.46
N PRO A 144 -15.08 -4.33 -5.54
CA PRO A 144 -14.30 -3.17 -5.07
C PRO A 144 -14.00 -3.19 -3.57
N LEU A 145 -14.80 -3.93 -2.79
CA LEU A 145 -14.60 -4.03 -1.34
C LEU A 145 -13.42 -4.94 -0.96
N ALA A 146 -13.09 -5.94 -1.78
CA ALA A 146 -12.10 -6.97 -1.42
C ALA A 146 -10.67 -6.40 -1.24
N PRO A 147 -10.12 -5.56 -2.15
CA PRO A 147 -8.82 -4.91 -1.94
C PRO A 147 -8.74 -4.12 -0.63
N LEU A 148 -9.79 -3.36 -0.32
CA LEU A 148 -9.86 -2.52 0.87
C LEU A 148 -9.98 -3.34 2.16
N GLN A 149 -10.74 -4.44 2.14
CA GLN A 149 -10.84 -5.36 3.28
C GLN A 149 -9.50 -6.05 3.58
N ALA A 150 -8.75 -6.45 2.55
CA ALA A 150 -7.40 -7.00 2.73
C ALA A 150 -6.45 -5.97 3.39
N ILE A 151 -6.49 -4.71 2.94
CA ILE A 151 -5.72 -3.62 3.55
C ILE A 151 -6.15 -3.43 5.02
N ARG A 152 -7.46 -3.36 5.31
CA ARG A 152 -7.97 -3.19 6.69
C ARG A 152 -7.56 -4.34 7.59
N ALA A 153 -7.71 -5.58 7.14
CA ALA A 153 -7.33 -6.77 7.89
C ALA A 153 -5.83 -6.76 8.21
N TRP A 154 -4.98 -6.42 7.24
CA TRP A 154 -3.55 -6.32 7.47
C TRP A 154 -3.17 -5.21 8.45
N VAL A 155 -3.70 -3.99 8.24
CA VAL A 155 -3.41 -2.85 9.14
C VAL A 155 -3.83 -3.18 10.57
N THR A 156 -5.04 -3.70 10.74
CA THR A 156 -5.60 -4.02 12.06
C THR A 156 -4.88 -5.17 12.75
N SER A 157 -4.21 -6.06 12.03
CA SER A 157 -3.47 -7.20 12.58
C SER A 157 -2.02 -6.85 12.88
N PHE A 158 -1.32 -6.18 11.95
CA PHE A 158 0.15 -6.15 11.95
C PHE A 158 0.77 -4.78 12.14
N PHE A 159 0.11 -3.68 11.77
CA PHE A 159 0.75 -2.36 11.72
C PHE A 159 1.35 -1.95 13.09
N GLY A 160 2.54 -1.34 13.08
CA GLY A 160 3.30 -1.17 14.31
C GLY A 160 2.70 -0.17 15.30
N CYS A 161 2.12 0.90 14.79
CA CYS A 161 1.53 1.97 15.59
C CYS A 161 0.13 1.57 16.10
N LEU A 162 0.02 1.18 17.37
CA LEU A 162 -1.25 0.75 17.97
C LEU A 162 -2.33 1.84 17.91
N HIS A 163 -1.99 3.06 18.31
CA HIS A 163 -2.91 4.20 18.23
C HIS A 163 -3.38 4.50 16.79
N CYS A 164 -2.50 4.32 15.80
CA CYS A 164 -2.85 4.48 14.40
C CYS A 164 -3.80 3.36 13.92
N ARG A 165 -3.60 2.13 14.40
CA ARG A 165 -4.47 0.97 14.13
C ARG A 165 -5.87 1.17 14.66
N GLU A 166 -5.99 1.56 15.91
CA GLU A 166 -7.29 1.82 16.56
C GLU A 166 -8.08 2.90 15.81
N HIS A 167 -7.39 3.98 15.44
CA HIS A 167 -7.97 5.04 14.64
C HIS A 167 -8.41 4.57 13.25
N PHE A 168 -7.58 3.81 12.54
CA PHE A 168 -7.93 3.26 11.24
C PHE A 168 -9.10 2.28 11.34
N HIS A 169 -9.09 1.41 12.34
CA HIS A 169 -10.18 0.47 12.61
C HIS A 169 -11.50 1.21 12.86
N LYS A 170 -11.52 2.12 13.86
CA LYS A 170 -12.71 2.92 14.21
C LYS A 170 -13.25 3.70 13.03
N MET A 171 -12.37 4.27 12.22
CA MET A 171 -12.78 4.99 11.01
C MET A 171 -13.48 4.05 10.04
N THR A 172 -12.83 2.93 9.69
CA THR A 172 -13.29 2.03 8.63
C THR A 172 -14.44 1.10 9.01
N THR A 173 -14.77 0.96 10.29
CA THR A 173 -15.93 0.17 10.77
C THR A 173 -17.05 1.02 11.37
N GLY A 174 -16.75 2.27 11.77
CA GLY A 174 -17.69 3.13 12.51
C GLY A 174 -17.97 4.46 11.81
N THR A 175 -17.02 5.39 11.84
CA THR A 175 -17.30 6.80 11.45
C THR A 175 -17.35 7.03 9.94
N PHE A 176 -16.66 6.20 9.16
CA PHE A 176 -16.69 6.19 7.70
C PHE A 176 -16.68 4.73 7.23
N PRO A 177 -17.78 3.99 7.45
CA PRO A 177 -17.78 2.53 7.38
C PRO A 177 -17.65 2.04 5.94
N MET A 178 -16.59 1.27 5.68
CA MET A 178 -16.18 0.84 4.34
C MET A 178 -17.31 0.13 3.57
N GLU A 179 -17.98 -0.82 4.22
CA GLU A 179 -19.09 -1.59 3.65
C GLU A 179 -20.28 -0.71 3.20
N ALA A 180 -20.47 0.45 3.81
CA ALA A 180 -21.53 1.39 3.46
C ALA A 180 -21.11 2.34 2.32
N GLN A 181 -19.82 2.66 2.21
CA GLN A 181 -19.31 3.66 1.28
C GLN A 181 -18.88 3.07 -0.07
N VAL A 182 -18.48 1.80 -0.12
CA VAL A 182 -17.93 1.16 -1.32
C VAL A 182 -19.03 0.38 -2.05
N LYS A 183 -19.57 0.95 -3.13
CA LYS A 183 -20.69 0.38 -3.90
C LYS A 183 -20.39 0.20 -5.38
N LYS A 184 -19.60 1.09 -5.96
CA LYS A 184 -19.22 1.10 -7.36
C LYS A 184 -17.75 0.68 -7.53
N PRO A 185 -17.35 0.23 -8.73
CA PRO A 185 -15.97 -0.14 -8.99
C PRO A 185 -14.94 0.93 -8.61
N GLU A 186 -15.19 2.19 -8.97
CA GLU A 186 -14.30 3.31 -8.68
C GLU A 186 -14.16 3.63 -7.18
N ASP A 187 -15.12 3.17 -6.35
CA ASP A 187 -15.07 3.41 -4.91
C ASP A 187 -13.87 2.71 -4.26
N VAL A 188 -13.27 1.68 -4.90
CA VAL A 188 -12.08 0.98 -4.37
C VAL A 188 -10.92 1.94 -4.08
N PHE A 189 -10.66 2.91 -4.95
CA PHE A 189 -9.58 3.88 -4.75
C PHE A 189 -10.12 5.21 -4.23
N MET A 190 -11.35 5.60 -4.59
CA MET A 190 -11.96 6.84 -4.10
C MET A 190 -12.25 6.78 -2.59
N TYR A 191 -12.67 5.64 -2.05
CA TYR A 191 -12.85 5.46 -0.61
C TYR A 191 -11.53 5.63 0.14
N LEU A 192 -10.45 4.97 -0.32
CA LEU A 192 -9.14 5.03 0.33
C LEU A 192 -8.59 6.46 0.32
N TRP A 193 -8.78 7.18 -0.79
CA TRP A 193 -8.47 8.60 -0.91
C TRP A 193 -9.20 9.46 0.13
N ARG A 194 -10.54 9.37 0.21
CA ARG A 194 -11.32 10.11 1.21
C ARG A 194 -10.91 9.75 2.64
N ALA A 195 -10.73 8.46 2.92
CA ALA A 195 -10.28 7.97 4.23
C ALA A 195 -8.91 8.54 4.62
N HIS A 196 -7.96 8.61 3.68
CA HIS A 196 -6.65 9.22 3.93
C HIS A 196 -6.78 10.73 4.14
N ASN A 197 -7.67 11.42 3.43
CA ASN A 197 -7.93 12.84 3.65
C ASN A 197 -8.57 13.16 5.02
N ILE A 198 -9.41 12.28 5.56
CA ILE A 198 -9.88 12.35 6.95
C ILE A 198 -8.69 12.24 7.93
N VAL A 199 -7.74 11.32 7.65
CA VAL A 199 -6.51 11.20 8.45
C VAL A 199 -5.64 12.45 8.33
N ASN A 200 -5.48 13.02 7.15
CA ASN A 200 -4.73 14.27 6.93
C ASN A 200 -5.33 15.42 7.73
N ALA A 201 -6.65 15.61 7.68
CA ALA A 201 -7.33 16.65 8.46
C ALA A 201 -7.10 16.51 9.97
N ARG A 202 -7.15 15.28 10.50
CA ARG A 202 -6.91 15.02 11.92
C ARG A 202 -5.45 15.30 12.34
N LEU A 203 -4.49 14.95 11.47
CA LEU A 203 -3.06 15.06 11.75
C LEU A 203 -2.48 16.44 11.42
N HIS A 204 -3.22 17.30 10.74
CA HIS A 204 -2.79 18.66 10.40
C HIS A 204 -2.41 19.46 11.67
N GLY A 205 -1.22 20.07 11.66
CA GLY A 205 -0.71 20.88 12.77
C GLY A 205 -0.36 20.10 14.05
N ARG A 206 -0.29 18.75 13.99
CA ARG A 206 0.14 17.92 15.13
C ARG A 206 1.67 17.82 15.18
N ASP A 207 2.21 17.52 16.34
CA ASP A 207 3.64 17.28 16.59
C ASP A 207 4.26 16.14 15.74
N THR A 208 3.44 15.20 15.29
CA THR A 208 3.83 14.11 14.36
C THR A 208 3.86 14.53 12.88
N GLU A 209 3.45 15.76 12.55
CA GLU A 209 3.52 16.32 11.20
C GLU A 209 4.95 16.72 10.85
N ASP A 210 5.40 16.36 9.65
CA ASP A 210 6.69 16.82 9.14
C ASP A 210 6.58 18.30 8.76
N PRO A 211 7.37 19.21 9.35
CA PRO A 211 7.26 20.64 9.05
C PRO A 211 7.51 20.99 7.58
N GLN A 212 8.26 20.17 6.84
CA GLN A 212 8.50 20.38 5.40
C GLN A 212 7.42 19.74 4.51
N PHE A 213 6.54 18.91 5.08
CA PHE A 213 5.45 18.26 4.36
C PHE A 213 4.14 18.35 5.16
N PRO A 214 3.56 19.56 5.32
CA PRO A 214 2.30 19.75 6.03
C PRO A 214 1.18 18.89 5.43
N LYS A 215 0.30 18.37 6.28
CA LYS A 215 -0.91 17.67 5.86
C LYS A 215 -1.85 18.68 5.22
N VAL A 216 -2.30 18.34 4.02
CA VAL A 216 -3.31 19.09 3.28
C VAL A 216 -4.37 18.10 2.80
N GLN A 217 -5.53 18.62 2.40
CA GLN A 217 -6.45 17.82 1.59
C GLN A 217 -5.75 17.56 0.25
N PHE A 218 -5.54 16.28 -0.05
CA PHE A 218 -4.89 15.82 -1.27
C PHE A 218 -5.93 15.58 -2.37
N PRO A 219 -5.66 15.87 -3.65
CA PRO A 219 -4.46 16.56 -4.13
C PRO A 219 -4.43 18.04 -3.71
N ALA A 220 -3.21 18.54 -3.50
CA ALA A 220 -3.01 19.98 -3.38
C ALA A 220 -3.29 20.67 -4.72
N GLN A 221 -3.72 21.94 -4.69
CA GLN A 221 -4.08 22.68 -5.90
C GLN A 221 -2.95 22.78 -6.93
N PHE A 222 -1.68 22.78 -6.49
CA PHE A 222 -0.52 22.80 -7.40
C PHE A 222 -0.27 21.44 -8.09
N LEU A 223 -0.82 20.34 -7.57
CA LEU A 223 -0.78 19.02 -8.21
C LEU A 223 -1.94 18.82 -9.19
N CYS A 224 -3.11 19.38 -8.86
CA CYS A 224 -4.29 19.33 -9.71
C CYS A 224 -5.11 20.61 -9.55
N SER A 225 -4.98 21.53 -10.50
CA SER A 225 -5.69 22.81 -10.47
C SER A 225 -7.20 22.66 -10.57
N ASN A 226 -7.67 21.64 -11.29
CA ASN A 226 -9.09 21.42 -11.57
C ASN A 226 -9.78 20.57 -10.51
N CYS A 227 -9.02 19.89 -9.65
CA CYS A 227 -9.57 19.05 -8.59
C CYS A 227 -10.21 19.85 -7.46
N THR A 228 -10.14 21.18 -7.46
CA THR A 228 -10.77 22.03 -6.45
C THR A 228 -11.66 23.07 -7.10
N ALA A 229 -12.92 23.15 -6.67
CA ALA A 229 -13.87 24.20 -7.04
C ALA A 229 -14.53 24.77 -5.78
N ASN A 230 -14.56 26.10 -5.65
CA ASN A 230 -15.14 26.80 -4.50
C ASN A 230 -14.60 26.30 -3.13
N GLY A 231 -13.31 25.97 -3.06
CA GLY A 231 -12.66 25.48 -1.84
C GLY A 231 -12.96 24.02 -1.47
N SER A 232 -13.69 23.29 -2.32
CA SER A 232 -14.00 21.86 -2.13
C SER A 232 -13.40 21.01 -3.24
N LEU A 233 -13.04 19.77 -2.91
CA LEU A 233 -12.55 18.79 -3.88
C LEU A 233 -13.68 18.37 -4.83
N VAL A 234 -13.38 18.28 -6.13
CA VAL A 234 -14.30 17.83 -7.18
C VAL A 234 -14.03 16.37 -7.46
N ASP A 235 -15.01 15.50 -7.18
CA ASP A 235 -14.83 14.04 -7.25
C ASP A 235 -14.47 13.54 -8.66
N SER A 236 -15.07 14.08 -9.72
CA SER A 236 -14.77 13.64 -11.09
C SER A 236 -13.33 13.95 -11.50
N GLU A 237 -12.89 15.19 -11.30
CA GLU A 237 -11.52 15.63 -11.61
C GLU A 237 -10.50 14.91 -10.72
N THR A 238 -10.84 14.71 -9.45
CA THR A 238 -9.98 13.98 -8.53
C THR A 238 -9.86 12.50 -8.92
N ARG A 239 -10.95 11.88 -9.39
CA ARG A 239 -10.92 10.50 -9.87
C ARG A 239 -9.90 10.32 -10.98
N GLU A 240 -9.96 11.14 -12.04
CA GLU A 240 -9.01 11.07 -13.16
C GLU A 240 -7.58 11.33 -12.67
N PHE A 241 -7.38 12.35 -11.83
CA PHE A 241 -6.07 12.64 -11.24
C PHE A 241 -5.50 11.44 -10.48
N LEU A 242 -6.29 10.72 -9.68
CA LEU A 242 -5.79 9.58 -8.89
C LEU A 242 -5.40 8.40 -9.79
N LEU A 243 -6.16 8.16 -10.87
CA LEU A 243 -5.84 7.10 -11.84
C LEU A 243 -4.47 7.34 -12.49
N ASP A 244 -4.18 8.58 -12.87
CA ASP A 244 -2.91 8.97 -13.45
C ASP A 244 -1.78 9.00 -12.41
N TYR A 245 -1.98 9.73 -11.31
CA TYR A 245 -0.97 9.95 -10.27
C TYR A 245 -0.42 8.64 -9.69
N PHE A 246 -1.28 7.65 -9.46
CA PHE A 246 -0.85 6.36 -8.92
C PHE A 246 -0.43 5.34 -9.99
N SER A 247 -0.58 5.67 -11.28
CA SER A 247 0.00 4.92 -12.41
C SER A 247 1.39 5.44 -12.81
N GLU A 248 1.70 6.70 -12.53
CA GLU A 248 2.98 7.35 -12.82
C GLU A 248 4.07 7.01 -11.79
N ILE A 249 4.43 5.73 -11.73
CA ILE A 249 5.46 5.22 -10.83
C ILE A 249 6.82 5.45 -11.46
N LYS A 250 7.66 6.30 -10.87
CA LYS A 250 9.05 6.46 -11.30
C LYS A 250 9.81 5.13 -11.16
N PRO A 251 10.39 4.57 -12.24
CA PRO A 251 11.17 3.34 -12.16
C PRO A 251 12.38 3.50 -11.23
N PHE A 252 12.68 2.45 -10.47
CA PHE A 252 13.90 2.44 -9.65
C PHE A 252 15.13 2.46 -10.56
N GLN A 253 16.03 3.41 -10.31
CA GLN A 253 17.33 3.48 -10.98
C GLN A 253 18.42 3.18 -9.95
N THR A 254 19.17 2.10 -10.15
CA THR A 254 20.39 1.88 -9.38
C THR A 254 21.34 3.04 -9.69
N SER A 255 21.81 3.76 -8.68
CA SER A 255 22.79 4.83 -8.89
C SER A 255 23.98 4.26 -9.66
N ARG A 256 24.19 4.71 -10.90
CA ARG A 256 25.34 4.32 -11.74
C ARG A 256 26.67 4.88 -11.20
N PHE A 257 26.66 5.58 -10.07
CA PHE A 257 27.82 6.26 -9.50
C PHE A 257 28.56 5.46 -8.41
N LEU A 258 28.84 4.17 -8.65
CA LEU A 258 29.86 3.43 -7.89
C LEU A 258 30.73 2.52 -8.77
N LEU A 259 30.74 2.75 -10.09
CA LEU A 259 31.74 2.18 -11.01
C LEU A 259 32.52 3.34 -11.65
N ARG A 260 33.39 3.95 -10.86
CA ARG A 260 34.59 4.68 -11.31
C ARG A 260 35.71 4.39 -10.35
#